data_AF-A0A7Y2MV06-F1
#
_entry.id   AF-A0A7Y2MV06-F1
#
_cell.length_a   1.000
_cell.length_b   1.000
_cell.length_c   1.000
_cell.angle_alpha   90.00
_cell.angle_beta   90.00
_cell.angle_gamma   90.00
#
_symmetry.space_group_name_H-M   'P 1'
#
loop_
_entity.id
_entity.type
_entity.pdbx_description
1 polymer ?
#
loop_
_entity_poly.entity_id
_entity_poly.type
_entity_poly.pdbx_seq_one_letter_code
_entity_poly.pdbx_strand_id
1 'polypeptide(L)'
;MDVSTVYCPGCNHKVRLTITPEHGGSHANLPDGGSVVCLDFGEGCSEGTCPLTGRPGMVMGVRLAKSHLPHEARMLTAHCESCGLVAEMEVLDRTHAVCSLCESTNEYVIVPVDETHAIAVTRS
;
A
#
# COMPACT_ATOMS: atom_id res chain seq x y z
N MET A 1 7.88 1.73 -14.41
CA MET A 1 7.92 2.67 -13.27
C MET A 1 9.30 3.27 -13.20
N ASP A 2 9.43 4.59 -13.08
CA ASP A 2 10.74 5.23 -12.93
C ASP A 2 11.14 5.24 -11.44
N VAL A 3 12.34 4.74 -11.13
CA VAL A 3 12.79 4.49 -9.76
C VAL A 3 14.11 5.20 -9.54
N SER A 4 14.13 6.09 -8.55
CA SER A 4 15.33 6.78 -8.09
C SER A 4 15.79 6.20 -6.75
N THR A 5 17.09 6.26 -6.49
CA THR A 5 17.67 5.83 -5.20
C THR A 5 18.19 7.04 -4.44
N VAL A 6 17.75 7.22 -3.21
CA VAL A 6 18.15 8.34 -2.34
C VAL A 6 18.59 7.84 -0.96
N TYR A 7 19.44 8.59 -0.26
CA TYR A 7 19.82 8.24 1.10
C TYR A 7 18.70 8.64 2.08
N CYS A 8 18.20 7.69 2.86
CA CYS A 8 17.24 7.94 3.93
C CYS A 8 17.95 8.05 5.28
N PRO A 9 17.99 9.23 5.94
CA PRO A 9 18.68 9.38 7.21
C PRO A 9 18.01 8.57 8.34
N GLY A 10 16.69 8.39 8.33
CA GLY A 10 16.01 7.64 9.41
C GLY A 10 16.10 6.12 9.28
N CYS A 11 16.23 5.57 8.07
CA CYS A 11 16.48 4.14 7.88
C CYS A 11 18.01 3.85 7.79
N ASN A 12 18.86 4.90 7.71
CA ASN A 12 20.33 4.86 7.66
C ASN A 12 20.91 4.03 6.49
N HIS A 13 20.22 4.02 5.36
CA HIS A 13 20.65 3.37 4.12
C HIS A 13 19.99 4.03 2.90
N LYS A 14 20.38 3.59 1.69
CA LYS A 14 19.77 4.04 0.43
C LYS A 14 18.42 3.36 0.22
N VAL A 15 17.38 4.15 -0.02
CA VAL A 15 16.01 3.69 -0.31
C VAL A 15 15.61 4.02 -1.73
N ARG A 16 14.65 3.27 -2.26
CA ARG A 16 14.05 3.40 -3.58
C ARG A 16 12.80 4.25 -3.49
N LEU A 17 12.73 5.28 -4.32
CA LEU A 17 11.57 6.15 -4.48
C LEU A 17 11.04 6.07 -5.90
N THR A 18 9.72 6.20 -6.03
CA THR A 18 9.04 6.47 -7.30
C THR A 18 8.06 7.62 -7.14
N ILE A 19 7.63 8.19 -8.25
CA ILE A 19 6.59 9.21 -8.30
C ILE A 19 5.38 8.57 -8.98
N THR A 20 4.29 8.43 -8.24
CA THR A 20 3.02 7.94 -8.79
C THR A 20 2.22 9.13 -9.31
N PRO A 21 1.66 9.07 -10.53
CA PRO A 21 0.72 10.09 -11.00
C PRO A 21 -0.50 10.12 -10.08
N GLU A 22 -1.01 11.30 -9.73
CA GLU A 22 -2.25 11.39 -8.95
C GLU A 22 -3.48 11.09 -9.83
N HIS A 23 -4.23 10.06 -9.48
CA HIS A 23 -5.55 9.78 -10.07
C HIS A 23 -6.66 10.45 -9.24
N GLY A 24 -6.81 11.77 -9.40
CA GLY A 24 -8.04 12.58 -9.29
C GLY A 24 -8.93 12.56 -8.02
N GLY A 25 -9.07 13.73 -7.37
CA GLY A 25 -10.21 14.07 -6.50
C GLY A 25 -10.07 15.44 -5.83
N SER A 26 -10.75 16.46 -6.36
CA SER A 26 -10.89 17.86 -5.89
C SER A 26 -10.32 18.17 -4.49
N HIS A 27 -9.19 18.89 -4.43
CA HIS A 27 -9.04 20.21 -3.80
C HIS A 27 -7.60 20.73 -4.03
N ALA A 28 -7.51 22.01 -4.37
CA ALA A 28 -6.35 22.68 -4.94
C ALA A 28 -5.12 22.81 -4.03
N ASN A 29 -3.97 22.94 -4.70
CA ASN A 29 -2.65 23.44 -4.25
C ASN A 29 -1.63 22.39 -3.77
N LEU A 30 -0.97 21.74 -4.73
CA LEU A 30 0.48 21.52 -4.73
C LEU A 30 0.98 21.67 -6.18
N PRO A 31 2.07 22.41 -6.45
CA PRO A 31 2.77 22.31 -7.72
C PRO A 31 3.45 20.93 -7.76
N ASP A 32 3.32 20.24 -8.89
CA ASP A 32 3.78 18.86 -9.17
C ASP A 32 2.86 17.75 -8.63
N GLY A 33 1.75 17.52 -9.34
CA GLY A 33 0.67 16.55 -9.03
C GLY A 33 1.05 15.06 -9.11
N GLY A 34 2.23 14.70 -8.63
CA GLY A 34 2.67 13.33 -8.40
C GLY A 34 2.96 13.10 -6.91
N SER A 35 2.54 11.96 -6.39
CA SER A 35 2.83 11.57 -5.01
C SER A 35 4.13 10.76 -4.95
N VAL A 36 5.09 11.20 -4.12
CA VAL A 36 6.30 10.40 -3.83
C VAL A 36 5.88 9.15 -3.05
N VAL A 37 6.34 7.99 -3.53
CA VAL A 37 6.19 6.69 -2.89
C VAL A 37 7.57 6.12 -2.59
N CYS A 38 7.87 5.90 -1.32
CA CYS A 38 9.00 5.06 -0.91
C CYS A 38 8.60 3.61 -1.13
N LEU A 39 9.43 2.79 -1.78
CA LEU A 39 9.19 1.36 -2.03
C LEU A 39 9.76 0.46 -0.95
N ASP A 40 10.61 1.01 -0.08
CA ASP A 40 11.19 0.30 1.06
C ASP A 40 10.43 0.65 2.36
N PHE A 41 9.15 1.01 2.21
CA PHE A 41 8.22 1.17 3.32
C PHE A 41 7.93 -0.21 3.94
N GLY A 42 8.10 -0.37 5.25
CA GLY A 42 7.94 -1.67 5.91
C GLY A 42 8.79 -1.83 7.16
N GLU A 43 9.15 -3.07 7.49
CA GLU A 43 10.03 -3.40 8.61
C GLU A 43 11.42 -2.79 8.38
N GLY A 44 11.77 -1.76 9.16
CA GLY A 44 13.06 -1.05 9.07
C GLY A 44 12.94 0.45 8.82
N CYS A 45 11.78 0.98 8.44
CA CYS A 45 11.54 2.42 8.42
C CYS A 45 10.67 2.84 9.61
N SER A 46 11.30 3.65 10.48
CA SER A 46 10.81 4.26 11.74
C SER A 46 9.32 4.09 12.02
N GLU A 47 8.99 3.24 13.00
CA GLU A 47 7.71 3.13 13.74
C GLU A 47 6.45 3.66 13.02
N GLY A 48 6.29 3.27 11.75
CA GLY A 48 5.10 3.58 10.97
C GLY A 48 5.15 4.85 10.12
N THR A 49 6.10 5.79 10.26
CA THR A 49 6.20 7.02 9.44
C THR A 49 7.53 7.15 8.70
N CYS A 50 7.47 7.41 7.40
CA CYS A 50 8.65 7.63 6.56
C CYS A 50 9.26 9.02 6.83
N PRO A 51 10.55 9.12 7.23
CA PRO A 51 11.20 10.39 7.57
C PRO A 51 11.46 11.28 6.34
N LEU A 52 11.47 10.70 5.13
CA LEU A 52 11.65 11.45 3.88
C LEU A 52 10.37 12.15 3.42
N THR A 53 9.21 11.55 3.69
CA THR A 53 7.91 12.04 3.17
C THR A 53 6.99 12.55 4.28
N GLY A 54 7.30 12.26 5.55
CA GLY A 54 6.45 12.53 6.70
C GLY A 54 5.15 11.72 6.72
N ARG A 55 5.01 10.70 5.87
CA ARG A 55 3.77 9.93 5.69
C ARG A 55 3.89 8.52 6.26
N PRO A 56 2.78 7.93 6.73
CA PRO A 56 2.79 6.54 7.17
C PRO A 56 3.13 5.54 6.07
N GLY A 57 3.74 4.41 6.42
CA GLY A 57 4.03 3.32 5.48
C GLY A 57 2.77 2.80 4.77
N MET A 58 1.66 2.67 5.50
CA MET A 58 0.37 2.29 4.92
C MET A 58 -0.07 3.25 3.80
N VAL A 59 0.16 4.56 3.94
CA VAL A 59 -0.16 5.55 2.89
C VAL A 59 0.68 5.32 1.63
N MET A 60 1.94 4.89 1.77
CA MET A 60 2.80 4.52 0.64
C MET A 60 2.25 3.30 -0.09
N GLY A 61 1.84 2.27 0.65
CA GLY A 61 1.22 1.08 0.11
C GLY A 61 -0.07 1.38 -0.66
N VAL A 62 -0.99 2.15 -0.06
CA VAL A 62 -2.23 2.56 -0.73
C VAL A 62 -1.94 3.30 -2.04
N ARG A 63 -0.98 4.24 -2.02
CA ARG A 63 -0.61 5.01 -3.21
C ARG A 63 -0.03 4.11 -4.30
N LEU A 64 0.83 3.16 -3.93
CA LEU A 64 1.42 2.22 -4.88
C LEU A 64 0.35 1.32 -5.49
N ALA A 65 -0.51 0.73 -4.67
CA ALA A 65 -1.62 -0.12 -5.10
C ALA A 65 -2.54 0.60 -6.10
N LYS A 66 -2.87 1.87 -5.81
CA LYS A 66 -3.74 2.71 -6.65
C LYS A 66 -3.04 3.42 -7.80
N SER A 67 -1.73 3.26 -7.94
CA SER A 67 -0.97 3.89 -9.03
C SER A 67 -1.09 3.12 -10.35
N HIS A 68 -1.52 1.86 -10.29
CA HIS A 68 -1.48 0.89 -11.40
C HIS A 68 -0.09 0.72 -12.04
N LEU A 69 0.97 1.16 -11.35
CA LEU A 69 2.33 0.92 -11.78
C LEU A 69 2.69 -0.55 -11.52
N PRO A 70 3.40 -1.21 -12.46
CA PRO A 70 3.88 -2.57 -12.24
C PRO A 70 4.79 -2.64 -11.02
N HIS A 71 4.43 -3.46 -10.05
CA HIS A 71 5.23 -3.73 -8.86
C HIS A 71 4.91 -5.14 -8.32
N GLU A 72 5.80 -5.67 -7.49
CA GLU A 72 5.56 -6.94 -6.80
C GLU A 72 4.68 -6.68 -5.58
N ALA A 73 3.53 -7.35 -5.51
CA ALA A 73 2.62 -7.25 -4.38
C ALA A 73 2.16 -8.63 -3.94
N ARG A 74 1.94 -8.78 -2.63
CA ARG A 74 1.32 -9.99 -2.09
C ARG A 74 -0.19 -9.86 -2.32
N MET A 75 -0.77 -10.84 -3.00
CA MET A 75 -2.22 -10.90 -3.24
C MET A 75 -2.88 -11.87 -2.27
N LEU A 76 -4.13 -11.59 -1.90
CA LEU A 76 -5.02 -12.53 -1.20
C LEU A 76 -6.42 -12.47 -1.80
N THR A 77 -7.25 -13.49 -1.58
CA THR A 77 -8.67 -13.46 -1.96
C THR A 77 -9.52 -13.30 -0.71
N ALA A 78 -10.38 -12.28 -0.68
CA ALA A 78 -11.27 -12.00 0.44
C ALA A 78 -12.58 -11.33 -0.03
N HIS A 79 -13.60 -11.34 0.84
CA HIS A 79 -14.82 -10.55 0.66
C HIS A 79 -14.50 -9.06 0.89
N CYS A 80 -14.86 -8.18 -0.03
CA CYS A 80 -14.72 -6.72 0.13
C CYS A 80 -15.95 -6.13 0.82
N GLU A 81 -15.76 -5.39 1.91
CA GLU A 81 -16.88 -4.79 2.64
C GLU A 81 -17.51 -3.60 1.91
N SER A 82 -16.74 -2.94 1.04
CA SER A 82 -17.23 -1.79 0.29
C SER A 82 -18.09 -2.17 -0.91
N CYS A 83 -17.69 -3.20 -1.68
CA CYS A 83 -18.45 -3.61 -2.87
C CYS A 83 -19.25 -4.92 -2.69
N GLY A 84 -19.07 -5.64 -1.58
CA GLY A 84 -19.79 -6.88 -1.27
C GLY A 84 -19.38 -8.10 -2.08
N LEU A 85 -18.31 -8.00 -2.88
CA LEU A 85 -17.83 -9.07 -3.75
C LEU A 85 -16.59 -9.76 -3.18
N VAL A 86 -16.44 -11.05 -3.47
CA VAL A 86 -15.17 -11.75 -3.26
C VAL A 86 -14.22 -11.36 -4.40
N ALA A 87 -13.08 -10.79 -4.05
CA ALA A 87 -12.11 -10.26 -5.00
C ALA A 87 -10.68 -10.58 -4.57
N GLU A 88 -9.76 -10.50 -5.52
CA GLU A 88 -8.34 -10.38 -5.19
C GLU A 88 -8.09 -9.03 -4.51
N MET A 89 -7.23 -9.04 -3.50
CA MET A 89 -6.82 -7.84 -2.77
C MET A 89 -5.30 -7.77 -2.67
N GLU A 90 -4.79 -6.58 -2.91
CA GLU A 90 -3.38 -6.26 -2.76
C GLU A 90 -3.07 -5.95 -1.31
N VAL A 91 -2.18 -6.73 -0.69
CA VAL A 91 -1.83 -6.58 0.72
C VAL A 91 -0.91 -5.40 0.93
N LEU A 92 -1.32 -4.49 1.82
CA LEU A 92 -0.54 -3.32 2.22
C LEU A 92 0.33 -3.61 3.45
N ASP A 93 -0.25 -4.28 4.44
CA ASP A 93 0.41 -4.66 5.69
C ASP A 93 -0.27 -5.91 6.29
N ARG A 94 -0.02 -6.20 7.57
CA ARG A 94 -0.54 -7.38 8.27
C ARG A 94 -2.07 -7.40 8.43
N THR A 95 -2.73 -6.25 8.33
CA THR A 95 -4.17 -6.09 8.58
C THR A 95 -4.91 -5.32 7.49
N HIS A 96 -4.25 -4.73 6.50
CA HIS A 96 -4.90 -3.91 5.45
C HIS A 96 -4.60 -4.37 4.02
N ALA A 97 -5.62 -4.40 3.18
CA ALA A 97 -5.49 -4.72 1.76
C ALA A 97 -6.39 -3.83 0.89
N VAL A 98 -6.03 -3.62 -0.38
CA VAL A 98 -6.81 -2.85 -1.36
C VAL A 98 -7.56 -3.80 -2.28
N CYS A 99 -8.87 -3.62 -2.40
CA CYS A 99 -9.69 -4.41 -3.32
C CYS A 99 -9.36 -4.07 -4.77
N SER A 100 -9.06 -5.08 -5.60
CA SER A 100 -8.73 -4.87 -7.02
C SER A 100 -9.91 -4.41 -7.89
N LEU A 101 -11.15 -4.54 -7.39
CA LEU A 101 -12.37 -4.19 -8.15
C LEU A 101 -12.87 -2.77 -7.89
N CYS A 102 -12.81 -2.29 -6.64
CA CYS A 102 -13.39 -1.00 -6.24
C CYS A 102 -12.39 -0.09 -5.51
N GLU A 103 -11.14 -0.54 -5.36
CA GLU A 103 -10.03 0.23 -4.80
C GLU A 103 -10.23 0.69 -3.34
N SER A 104 -11.24 0.18 -2.64
CA SER A 104 -11.42 0.41 -1.21
C SER A 104 -10.31 -0.28 -0.41
N THR A 105 -9.78 0.39 0.61
CA THR A 105 -8.93 -0.23 1.62
C THR A 105 -9.81 -0.97 2.62
N ASN A 106 -9.53 -2.25 2.87
CA ASN A 106 -10.25 -3.10 3.80
C ASN A 106 -9.31 -3.54 4.93
N GLU A 107 -9.83 -3.61 6.15
CA GLU A 107 -9.18 -4.36 7.22
C GLU A 107 -9.46 -5.85 7.05
N TYR A 108 -8.46 -6.71 7.25
CA TYR A 108 -8.59 -8.15 7.18
C TYR A 108 -7.82 -8.86 8.28
N VAL A 109 -8.26 -10.08 8.58
CA VAL A 109 -7.54 -11.03 9.42
C VAL A 109 -7.32 -12.32 8.64
N ILE A 110 -6.14 -12.91 8.81
CA ILE A 110 -5.82 -14.23 8.25
C ILE A 110 -6.22 -15.27 9.29
N VAL A 111 -7.24 -16.06 8.98
CA VAL A 111 -7.72 -17.14 9.83
C VAL A 111 -7.17 -18.46 9.28
N PRO A 112 -6.29 -19.16 10.00
CA PRO A 112 -5.86 -20.50 9.61
C PRO A 112 -7.05 -21.45 9.67
N VAL A 113 -7.25 -22.22 8.61
CA VAL A 113 -8.30 -23.25 8.51
C VAL A 113 -7.72 -24.60 8.91
N ASP A 114 -6.48 -24.88 8.51
CA ASP A 114 -5.69 -26.04 8.89
C ASP A 114 -4.18 -25.71 8.81
N GLU A 115 -3.31 -26.71 8.91
CA GLU A 115 -1.85 -26.53 8.88
C GLU A 115 -1.32 -25.96 7.54
N THR A 116 -2.12 -26.01 6.47
CA THR A 116 -1.72 -25.65 5.10
C THR A 116 -2.60 -24.59 4.46
N HIS A 117 -3.77 -24.29 5.02
CA HIS A 117 -4.74 -23.35 4.46
C HIS A 117 -5.08 -22.22 5.43
N ALA A 118 -5.27 -21.02 4.88
CA ALA A 118 -5.80 -19.88 5.62
C ALA A 118 -6.74 -19.06 4.72
N ILE A 119 -7.73 -18.42 5.33
CA ILE A 119 -8.68 -17.55 4.66
C ILE A 119 -8.49 -16.13 5.19
N ALA A 120 -8.44 -15.16 4.28
CA ALA A 120 -8.51 -13.75 4.65
C ALA A 120 -9.99 -13.34 4.76
N VAL A 121 -10.37 -12.84 5.93
CA VAL A 121 -11.73 -12.37 6.21
C VAL A 121 -11.64 -10.89 6.52
N THR A 122 -12.49 -10.08 5.88
CA THR A 122 -12.59 -8.66 6.21
C THR A 122 -13.27 -8.44 7.55
N ARG A 123 -12.85 -7.38 8.25
CA ARG A 123 -13.31 -7.06 9.59
C ARG A 123 -14.26 -5.86 9.55
N SER A 124 -15.51 -6.13 9.88
CA SER A 124 -16.63 -5.16 9.93
C SER A 124 -16.63 -4.31 11.19
#